data_AF-A0A660VYS8-F1
#
_entry.id   AF-A0A660VYS8-F1
#
_cell.length_a   1.000
_cell.length_b   1.000
_cell.length_c   1.000
_cell.angle_alpha   90.00
_cell.angle_beta   90.00
_cell.angle_gamma   90.00
#
_symmetry.space_group_name_H-M   'P 1'
#
loop_
_entity.id
_entity.type
_entity.pdbx_description
1 polymer ?
#
loop_
_entity_poly.entity_id
_entity_poly.type
_entity_poly.pdbx_seq_one_letter_code
_entity_poly.pdbx_strand_id
1 'polypeptide(L)' 'PEHQREVVILHLQGGMKFREIAEMQHISINTTLGRYRYGLDKLSSILNRQVAE' A
#
# COMPACT_ATOMS: atom_id res chain seq x y z
N PRO A 1 -10.30 -4.54 0.18
CA PRO A 1 -8.89 -4.67 -0.28
C PRO A 1 -7.94 -4.55 0.93
N GLU A 2 -8.04 -5.48 1.88
CA GLU A 2 -7.25 -5.46 3.12
C GLU A 2 -5.74 -5.52 2.85
N HIS A 3 -5.31 -6.37 1.91
CA HIS A 3 -3.89 -6.52 1.58
C HIS A 3 -3.22 -5.28 0.97
N GLN A 4 -3.98 -4.41 0.28
CA GLN A 4 -3.43 -3.14 -0.23
C GLN A 4 -3.20 -2.16 0.92
N ARG A 5 -4.19 -2.05 1.81
CA ARG A 5 -4.11 -1.21 3.01
C ARG A 5 -2.98 -1.66 3.92
N GLU A 6 -2.85 -2.97 4.12
CA GLU A 6 -1.83 -3.57 4.97
C GLU A 6 -0.42 -3.23 4.50
N VAL A 7 -0.11 -3.36 3.21
CA VAL A 7 1.20 -2.96 2.65
C VAL A 7 1.48 -1.47 2.86
N VAL A 8 0.47 -0.61 2.70
CA VAL A 8 0.62 0.84 2.94
C VAL A 8 0.91 1.12 4.42
N ILE A 9 0.19 0.48 5.34
CA ILE A 9 0.39 0.63 6.79
C ILE A 9 1.77 0.13 7.22
N LEU A 10 2.14 -1.09 6.83
CA LEU A 10 3.44 -1.68 7.20
C LEU A 10 4.62 -0.85 6.69
N HIS A 11 4.49 -0.25 5.51
CA HIS A 11 5.51 0.63 4.97
C HIS A 11 5.55 2.00 5.67
N LEU A 12 4.42 2.73 5.68
CA LEU A 12 4.39 4.12 6.15
C LEU A 12 4.41 4.26 7.67
N GLN A 13 3.72 3.37 8.38
CA GLN A 13 3.63 3.39 9.84
C GLN A 13 4.62 2.41 10.48
N GLY A 14 4.79 1.22 9.86
CA GLY A 14 5.72 0.20 10.35
C GLY A 14 7.18 0.42 9.96
N GLY A 15 7.47 1.34 9.01
CA GLY A 15 8.83 1.60 8.54
C GLY A 15 9.49 0.44 7.79
N MET A 16 8.73 -0.60 7.45
CA MET A 16 9.26 -1.80 6.81
C MET A 16 9.62 -1.54 5.35
N LYS A 17 10.71 -2.12 4.87
CA LYS A 17 11.06 -2.13 3.45
C LYS A 17 10.13 -3.07 2.70
N PHE A 18 9.86 -2.78 1.43
CA PHE A 18 9.01 -3.65 0.59
C PHE A 18 9.52 -5.10 0.49
N ARG A 19 10.84 -5.31 0.57
CA ARG A 19 11.41 -6.66 0.61
C ARG A 19 11.02 -7.42 1.88
N GLU A 20 11.07 -6.76 3.04
CA GLU A 20 10.70 -7.37 4.33
C GLU A 20 9.20 -7.70 4.37
N ILE A 21 8.36 -6.81 3.82
CA ILE A 21 6.92 -7.05 3.67
C ILE A 21 6.65 -8.23 2.71
N ALA A 22 7.38 -8.30 1.59
CA ALA A 22 7.24 -9.38 0.62
C ALA A 22 7.62 -10.74 1.22
N GLU A 23 8.72 -10.79 1.97
CA GLU A 23 9.18 -11.97 2.69
C GLU A 23 8.16 -12.39 3.76
N MET A 24 7.70 -11.45 4.59
CA MET A 24 6.71 -11.70 5.64
C MET A 24 5.37 -12.24 5.10
N GLN A 25 4.92 -11.73 3.95
CA GLN A 25 3.65 -12.14 3.34
C GLN A 25 3.80 -13.32 2.35
N HIS A 26 5.01 -13.85 2.17
CA HIS A 26 5.32 -14.90 1.17
C HIS A 26 4.85 -14.56 -0.25
N ILE A 27 5.07 -13.31 -0.68
CA ILE A 27 4.73 -12.82 -2.02
C ILE A 27 5.95 -12.21 -2.70
N SER A 28 5.85 -11.98 -4.01
CA SER A 28 6.92 -11.28 -4.72
C SER A 28 7.01 -9.80 -4.30
N ILE A 29 8.21 -9.23 -4.38
CA ILE A 29 8.40 -7.78 -4.20
C ILE A 29 7.55 -6.97 -5.19
N ASN A 30 7.35 -7.47 -6.41
CA ASN A 30 6.51 -6.84 -7.42
C ASN A 30 5.04 -6.81 -7.01
N THR A 31 4.54 -7.89 -6.40
CA THR A 31 3.19 -7.95 -5.84
C THR A 31 3.01 -6.92 -4.73
N THR A 32 4.02 -6.79 -3.86
CA THR A 32 4.03 -5.80 -2.77
C THR A 32 4.00 -4.37 -3.32
N LEU A 33 4.86 -4.04 -4.28
CA LEU A 33 4.88 -2.73 -4.94
C LEU A 33 3.56 -2.42 -5.65
N GLY A 34 2.96 -3.40 -6.33
CA GLY A 34 1.65 -3.26 -6.95
C GLY A 34 0.57 -2.94 -5.92
N ARG A 35 0.51 -3.70 -4.83
CA ARG A 35 -0.43 -3.47 -3.70
C ARG A 35 -0.25 -2.08 -3.10
N TYR A 36 1.00 -1.63 -2.92
CA TYR A 36 1.31 -0.30 -2.42
C TYR A 36 0.79 0.79 -3.36
N ARG A 37 1.09 0.70 -4.66
CA ARG A 37 0.62 1.64 -5.68
C ARG A 37 -0.91 1.73 -5.70
N TYR A 38 -1.60 0.60 -5.78
CA TYR A 38 -3.07 0.59 -5.77
C TYR A 38 -3.65 1.17 -4.47
N GLY A 39 -2.98 0.95 -3.34
CA GLY A 39 -3.35 1.57 -2.07
C GLY A 39 -3.26 3.10 -2.12
N LEU A 40 -2.15 3.64 -2.64
CA LEU A 40 -1.96 5.09 -2.79
C LEU A 40 -2.91 5.72 -3.81
N ASP A 41 -3.13 5.06 -4.96
CA ASP A 41 -4.07 5.54 -5.99
C ASP A 41 -5.48 5.70 -5.40
N LYS A 42 -5.90 4.72 -4.60
CA LYS A 42 -7.21 4.76 -3.94
C LYS A 42 -7.31 5.86 -2.88
N LEU A 43 -6.26 6.06 -2.08
CA LEU A 43 -6.21 7.17 -1.11
C LEU A 43 -6.25 8.53 -1.82
N SER A 44 -5.46 8.68 -2.89
CA SER A 44 -5.42 9.91 -3.70
C SER A 44 -6.78 10.19 -4.34
N SER A 45 -7.47 9.17 -4.86
CA SER A 45 -8.82 9.31 -5.41
C SER A 45 -9.83 9.79 -4.36
N ILE A 46 -9.75 9.31 -3.12
CA ILE A 46 -10.65 9.73 -2.04
C ILE A 46 -10.37 11.20 -1.66
N LEU A 47 -9.10 11.55 -1.48
CA LEU A 47 -8.68 12.92 -1.14
C LEU A 47 -9.08 13.92 -2.23
N ASN A 48 -8.83 13.58 -3.50
CA ASN A 48 -9.20 14.45 -4.62
C ASN A 48 -10.72 14.60 -4.76
N ARG A 49 -11.50 13.58 -4.38
CA ARG A 49 -12.97 13.69 -4.37
C ARG A 49 -13.46 14.61 -3.25
N GLN A 50 -12.80 14.57 -2.10
CA GLN A 50 -13.13 15.43 -0.94
C GLN A 50 -12.73 16.89 -1.13
N VAL A 51 -11.70 17.18 -1.94
CA VAL A 51 -11.27 18.56 -2.23
C VAL A 51 -12.15 19.24 -3.29
N ALA A 52 -12.94 18.47 -4.05
CA ALA A 52 -13.82 18.97 -5.09
C ALA A 52 -15.26 19.30 -4.60
N GLU A 53 -15.55 19.09 -3.31
CA GLU A 53 -16.79 19.47 -2.62
C GLU A 53 -16.56 20.67 -1.69
#